data_AF-A0A0A8EHG1-F1
#
_entry.id   AF-A0A0A8EHG1-F1
#
_cell.length_a   1.000
_cell.length_b   1.000
_cell.length_c   1.000
_cell.angle_alpha   90.00
_cell.angle_beta   90.00
_cell.angle_gamma   90.00
#
_symmetry.space_group_name_H-M   'P 1'
#
loop_
_entity.id
_entity.type
_entity.pdbx_description
1 polymer ?
#
loop_
_entity_poly.entity_id
_entity_poly.type
_entity_poly.pdbx_seq_one_letter_code
_entity_poly.pdbx_strand_id
1 'polypeptide(L)' 'MLRIVEIEGECVPDPRGTLPGRGAYVHRTLVCLDLAVRRRAFPRAYRGRGPFDTAELRRFIEGGAG' A
#
# COMPACT_ATOMS: atom_id res chain seq x y z
N MET A 1 5.29 10.48 3.27
CA MET A 1 5.22 9.10 2.75
C MET A 1 4.33 8.28 3.66
N LEU A 2 3.53 7.36 3.12
CA LEU A 2 2.69 6.39 3.82
C LEU A 2 3.36 5.01 3.69
N ARG A 3 3.62 4.34 4.82
CA ARG A 3 4.04 2.93 4.82
C ARG A 3 2.81 2.06 4.58
N ILE A 4 3.00 0.99 3.83
CA ILE A 4 1.99 0.00 3.51
C ILE A 4 2.63 -1.35 3.82
N VAL A 5 1.94 -2.19 4.57
CA VAL A 5 2.39 -3.57 4.82
C VAL A 5 1.50 -4.54 4.08
N GLU A 6 2.02 -5.73 3.83
CA GLU A 6 1.24 -6.84 3.33
C GLU A 6 0.76 -7.70 4.50
N ILE A 7 -0.54 -7.99 4.51
CA ILE A 7 -1.17 -8.92 5.45
C ILE A 7 -2.09 -9.83 4.62
N GLU A 8 -1.74 -11.10 4.49
CA GLU A 8 -2.55 -12.12 3.80
C GLU A 8 -2.98 -11.72 2.37
N GLY A 9 -2.10 -11.02 1.64
CA GLY A 9 -2.37 -10.51 0.30
C GLY A 9 -3.00 -9.12 0.24
N GLU A 10 -3.29 -8.50 1.38
CA GLU A 10 -3.87 -7.15 1.45
C GLU A 10 -2.81 -6.08 1.70
N CYS A 11 -2.92 -4.96 1.00
CA CYS A 11 -2.11 -3.76 1.23
C CYS A 11 -2.74 -2.93 2.36
N VAL A 12 -2.23 -3.11 3.58
CA VAL A 12 -2.75 -2.45 4.78
C VAL A 12 -1.96 -1.15 5.05
N PRO A 13 -2.62 0.01 5.20
CA PRO A 13 -1.97 1.25 5.60
C PRO A 13 -1.33 1.15 6.98
N ASP A 14 -0.08 1.57 7.10
CA ASP A 14 0.62 1.65 8.38
C ASP A 14 1.16 3.07 8.63
N PRO A 15 0.28 4.05 8.92
CA PRO A 15 0.71 5.43 9.13
C PRO A 15 1.62 5.60 10.35
N ARG A 16 1.56 4.66 11.31
CA ARG A 16 2.37 4.69 12.54
C ARG A 16 3.68 3.91 12.43
N GLY A 17 3.84 3.07 11.40
CA GLY A 17 5.05 2.28 11.20
C GLY A 17 5.18 1.10 12.17
N THR A 18 4.08 0.64 12.77
CA THR A 18 4.10 -0.35 13.86
C THR A 18 3.75 -1.77 13.43
N LEU A 19 3.24 -1.96 12.21
CA LEU A 19 2.81 -3.29 11.78
C LEU A 19 4.00 -4.17 11.38
N PRO A 20 3.99 -5.47 11.74
CA PRO A 20 5.05 -6.39 11.35
C PRO A 20 5.02 -6.68 9.85
N GLY A 21 6.12 -7.21 9.32
CA GLY A 21 6.21 -7.65 7.92
C GLY A 21 6.89 -6.67 6.96
N ARG A 22 6.88 -7.03 5.67
CA ARG A 22 7.53 -6.23 4.61
C ARG A 22 6.70 -5.00 4.31
N GLY A 23 7.38 -3.86 4.23
CA GLY A 23 6.75 -2.58 3.91
C GLY A 23 7.05 -2.10 2.49
N ALA A 24 6.09 -1.43 1.89
CA ALA A 24 6.24 -0.54 0.74
C ALA A 24 5.90 0.90 1.17
N TYR A 25 6.31 1.87 0.36
CA TYR A 25 6.03 3.29 0.62
C TYR A 25 5.49 3.97 -0.61
N VAL A 26 4.46 4.80 -0.42
CA VAL A 26 3.89 5.69 -1.45
C VAL A 26 3.63 7.07 -0.85
N HIS A 27 3.45 8.12 -1.65
CA HIS A 27 2.81 9.33 -1.14
C HIS A 27 1.34 9.05 -0.83
N ARG A 28 0.76 9.76 0.15
CA ARG A 28 -0.66 9.62 0.55
C ARG A 28 -1.57 10.32 -0.48
N THR A 29 -1.51 9.90 -1.74
CA THR A 29 -2.31 10.43 -2.85
C THR A 29 -2.72 9.30 -3.77
N LEU A 30 -3.92 9.40 -4.38
CA LEU A 30 -4.41 8.39 -5.31
C LEU A 30 -3.51 8.24 -6.53
N VAL A 31 -2.97 9.35 -7.04
CA VAL A 31 -2.04 9.34 -8.19
C VAL A 31 -0.81 8.47 -7.92
N CYS A 32 -0.25 8.53 -6.71
CA CYS A 32 0.90 7.71 -6.35
C CYS A 32 0.52 6.24 -6.11
N LEU A 33 -0.68 5.96 -5.58
CA LEU A 33 -1.19 4.59 -5.46
C LEU A 33 -1.40 3.96 -6.85
N ASP A 34 -2.10 4.64 -7.75
CA ASP A 34 -2.38 4.15 -9.10
C ASP A 34 -1.09 3.88 -9.88
N LEU A 35 -0.09 4.77 -9.73
CA LEU A 35 1.23 4.58 -10.30
C LEU A 35 1.94 3.34 -9.73
N ALA A 36 1.86 3.11 -8.42
CA ALA A 36 2.46 1.96 -7.75
C ALA A 36 1.82 0.63 -8.22
N VAL A 37 0.50 0.59 -8.35
CA VAL A 37 -0.24 -0.57 -8.90
C VAL A 37 0.17 -0.82 -10.35
N ARG A 38 0.10 0.22 -11.21
CA ARG A 38 0.42 0.12 -12.64
C ARG A 38 1.86 -0.36 -12.89
N ARG A 39 2.81 0.07 -12.04
CA ARG A 39 4.23 -0.31 -12.13
C ARG A 39 4.57 -1.60 -11.38
N ARG A 40 3.58 -2.32 -10.84
CA ARG A 40 3.77 -3.57 -10.06
C ARG A 40 4.74 -3.39 -8.89
N ALA A 41 4.62 -2.27 -8.16
CA ALA A 41 5.49 -1.96 -7.02
C ALA A 41 5.31 -2.97 -5.86
N PHE A 42 4.06 -3.37 -5.57
CA PHE A 42 3.74 -4.24 -4.43
C PHE A 42 4.30 -5.67 -4.57
N PRO A 43 4.14 -6.38 -5.71
CA PRO A 43 4.83 -7.66 -5.90
C PRO A 43 6.34 -7.59 -5.71
N ARG A 44 6.97 -6.52 -6.19
CA ARG A 44 8.41 -6.31 -6.00
C ARG A 44 8.78 -6.08 -4.53
N ALA A 45 8.00 -5.27 -3.80
CA ALA A 45 8.26 -4.93 -2.41
C ALA A 45 8.03 -6.11 -1.45
N TYR A 46 6.92 -6.84 -1.64
CA TYR A 46 6.50 -7.92 -0.75
C TYR A 46 7.11 -9.27 -1.12
N ARG A 47 7.71 -9.41 -2.32
CA ARG A 47 8.27 -10.66 -2.85
C ARG A 47 7.24 -11.81 -2.92
N GLY A 48 5.95 -11.49 -2.98
CA GLY A 48 4.87 -12.46 -3.13
C GLY A 48 4.35 -12.53 -4.57
N ARG A 49 3.67 -13.64 -4.89
CA ARG A 49 2.92 -13.79 -6.14
C ARG A 49 1.52 -13.20 -5.92
N GLY A 50 1.34 -11.95 -6.33
CA GLY A 50 0.05 -11.24 -6.23
C GLY A 50 -1.06 -11.86 -7.11
N PRO A 51 -2.25 -11.26 -7.15
CA PRO A 51 -2.53 -9.85 -6.89
C PRO A 51 -2.52 -9.48 -5.40
N PHE A 52 -2.19 -8.22 -5.11
CA PHE A 52 -2.35 -7.64 -3.77
C PHE A 52 -3.56 -6.73 -3.79
N ASP A 53 -4.49 -6.91 -2.85
CA ASP A 53 -5.66 -6.04 -2.74
C ASP A 53 -5.23 -4.67 -2.22
N THR A 54 -5.76 -3.60 -2.82
CA THR A 54 -5.49 -2.21 -2.46
C THR A 54 -6.75 -1.45 -2.05
N ALA A 55 -7.89 -2.12 -1.91
CA ALA A 55 -9.17 -1.50 -1.60
C ALA A 55 -9.14 -0.72 -0.28
N GLU A 56 -8.62 -1.31 0.80
CA GLU A 56 -8.48 -0.62 2.09
C GLU A 56 -7.54 0.58 1.98
N LEU A 57 -6.37 0.38 1.38
CA LEU A 57 -5.39 1.45 1.15
C LEU A 57 -5.97 2.62 0.36
N ARG A 58 -6.78 2.35 -0.66
CA ARG A 58 -7.46 3.38 -1.43
C ARG A 58 -8.42 4.20 -0.56
N ARG A 59 -9.28 3.53 0.20
CA ARG A 59 -10.23 4.20 1.13
C ARG A 59 -9.49 5.06 2.17
N PHE A 60 -8.36 4.58 2.69
CA PHE A 60 -7.55 5.32 3.65
C PHE A 60 -6.94 6.61 3.07
N ILE A 61 -6.53 6.57 1.80
CA ILE A 61 -6.02 7.75 1.10
C ILE A 61 -7.16 8.73 0.80
N GLU A 62 -8.32 8.24 0.36
CA GLU A 62 -9.52 9.06 0.10
C GLU A 62 -10.02 9.76 1.36
N GLY A 63 -10.12 9.05 2.49
CA GLY A 63 -10.55 9.63 3.78
C GLY A 63 -9.51 10.52 4.46
N GLY A 64 -8.31 10.59 3.90
CA GLY A 64 -7.19 11.40 4.40
C GLY A 64 -6.91 12.66 3.61
N ALA A 65 -7.58 12.84 2.47
CA ALA A 65 -7.54 14.05 1.67
C ALA A 65 -8.55 15.06 2.23
N GLY A 66 -8.23 15.59 3.41
CA GLY A 66 -8.91 16.69 4.08
C GLY A 66 -7.87 17.64 4.66
#